data_AF-A0A929BC54-F1
#
_entry.id   AF-A0A929BC54-F1
#
_cell.length_a   1.000
_cell.length_b   1.000
_cell.length_c   1.000
_cell.angle_alpha   90.00
_cell.angle_beta   90.00
_cell.angle_gamma   90.00
#
_symmetry.space_group_name_H-M   'P 1'
#
loop_
_entity.id
_entity.type
_entity.pdbx_description
1 polymer ?
#
loop_
_entity_poly.entity_id
_entity_poly.type
_entity_poly.pdbx_seq_one_letter_code
_entity_poly.pdbx_strand_id
1 'polypeptide(L)'
;MGLLDVFRGIKRPDSDAPVLPADQVRAAILAINRPTAPFIIREGGDDEPDLIAEWRVVDAEWRQVFAKAGLTKAFRVKMRLDPDNAEVRAVDEEWAVKWAQGIPKFSAAAFRGRKVEHQWSSQAAFTERGELGVVYKYRFNPGEMKKPIKKAVTGSGWMWRGVAFAKL
;
A
#
# COMPACT_ATOMS: atom_id res chain seq x y z
N MET A 1 -23.03 6.11 -5.66
CA MET A 1 -21.85 5.28 -5.99
C MET A 1 -22.26 4.29 -7.08
N GLY A 2 -21.63 4.31 -8.26
CA GLY A 2 -21.95 3.35 -9.33
C GLY A 2 -21.24 2.01 -9.10
N LEU A 3 -21.96 0.89 -9.23
CA LEU A 3 -21.38 -0.47 -9.13
C LEU A 3 -20.16 -0.65 -10.05
N LEU A 4 -20.15 -0.01 -11.22
CA LEU A 4 -19.08 -0.06 -12.20
C LEU A 4 -17.78 0.64 -11.76
N ASP A 5 -17.84 1.67 -10.91
CA ASP A 5 -16.65 2.36 -10.40
C ASP A 5 -15.84 1.47 -9.45
N VAL A 6 -16.51 0.61 -8.68
CA VAL A 6 -15.87 -0.36 -7.78
C VAL A 6 -15.11 -1.42 -8.56
N PHE A 7 -15.71 -1.95 -9.64
CA PHE A 7 -15.03 -2.90 -10.54
C PHE A 7 -13.84 -2.27 -11.28
N ARG A 8 -13.94 -0.98 -11.62
CA ARG A 8 -12.84 -0.19 -12.17
C ARG A 8 -11.92 0.37 -11.10
N GLY A 9 -12.10 -0.02 -9.83
CA GLY A 9 -11.41 0.45 -8.61
C GLY A 9 -11.02 1.92 -8.66
N ILE A 10 -11.98 2.71 -9.10
CA ILE A 10 -11.96 4.16 -9.08
C ILE A 10 -12.57 4.59 -7.75
N LYS A 11 -11.92 5.52 -7.06
CA LYS A 11 -12.51 6.25 -5.95
C LYS A 11 -12.56 7.72 -6.34
N ARG A 12 -13.78 8.27 -6.43
CA ARG A 12 -14.00 9.67 -6.80
C ARG A 12 -13.61 10.59 -5.65
N PRO A 13 -13.22 11.84 -5.95
CA PRO A 13 -12.99 12.85 -4.91
C PRO A 13 -14.23 13.08 -4.06
N ASP A 14 -14.01 13.57 -2.85
CA ASP A 14 -15.10 13.98 -1.98
C ASP A 14 -15.79 15.20 -2.60
N SER A 15 -17.13 15.19 -2.68
CA SER A 15 -17.91 16.14 -3.50
C SER A 15 -17.67 17.62 -3.18
N ASP A 16 -17.19 17.91 -1.97
CA ASP A 16 -16.97 19.28 -1.45
C ASP A 16 -15.47 19.65 -1.36
N ALA A 17 -14.57 18.76 -1.78
CA ALA A 17 -13.13 19.00 -1.68
C ALA A 17 -12.63 19.85 -2.87
N PRO A 18 -11.90 20.97 -2.62
CA PRO A 18 -11.29 21.73 -3.70
C PRO A 18 -10.16 20.92 -4.35
N VAL A 19 -10.00 21.06 -5.66
CA VAL A 19 -8.89 20.44 -6.41
C VAL A 19 -7.59 21.14 -6.01
N LEU A 20 -6.78 20.48 -5.19
CA LEU A 20 -5.47 21.01 -4.77
C LEU A 20 -4.42 20.87 -5.88
N PRO A 21 -3.38 21.72 -5.92
CA PRO A 21 -2.21 21.53 -6.77
C PRO A 21 -1.49 20.21 -6.49
N ALA A 22 -0.84 19.64 -7.52
CA ALA A 22 -0.15 18.36 -7.41
C ALA A 22 0.88 18.32 -6.27
N ASP A 23 1.62 19.40 -6.04
CA ASP A 23 2.58 19.49 -4.94
C ASP A 23 1.93 19.39 -3.56
N GLN A 24 0.73 19.96 -3.41
CA GLN A 24 -0.02 19.87 -2.15
C GLN A 24 -0.60 18.47 -1.95
N VAL A 25 -1.06 17.81 -3.01
CA VAL A 25 -1.49 16.41 -2.94
C VAL A 25 -0.32 15.50 -2.59
N ARG A 26 0.85 15.73 -3.20
CA ARG A 26 2.09 15.00 -2.88
C ARG A 26 2.45 15.17 -1.40
N ALA A 27 2.48 16.40 -0.90
CA ALA A 27 2.76 16.69 0.50
C ALA A 27 1.73 16.03 1.44
N ALA A 28 0.44 16.07 1.10
CA ALA A 28 -0.63 15.45 1.89
C ALA A 28 -0.47 13.92 1.97
N ILE A 29 -0.05 13.27 0.88
CA ILE A 29 0.23 11.84 0.87
C ILE A 29 1.48 11.52 1.72
N LEU A 30 2.56 12.29 1.57
CA LEU A 30 3.80 12.10 2.36
C LEU A 30 3.57 12.32 3.87
N ALA A 31 2.66 13.22 4.25
CA ALA A 31 2.30 13.50 5.64
C ALA A 31 1.60 12.33 6.36
N ILE A 32 1.18 11.29 5.63
CA ILE A 32 0.63 10.05 6.22
C ILE A 32 1.70 9.26 6.97
N ASN A 33 2.98 9.47 6.62
CA ASN A 33 4.09 8.84 7.31
C ASN A 33 4.07 9.15 8.80
N ARG A 34 4.16 8.10 9.61
CA ARG A 34 4.30 8.19 11.06
C ARG A 34 5.32 7.16 11.54
N PRO A 35 6.09 7.45 12.62
CA PRO A 35 7.07 6.51 13.15
C PRO A 35 6.47 5.15 13.51
N THR A 36 5.22 5.14 13.97
CA THR A 36 4.48 3.94 14.39
C THR A 36 3.82 3.18 13.24
N ALA A 37 3.95 3.65 11.99
CA ALA A 37 3.37 2.95 10.85
C ALA A 37 4.27 1.78 10.42
N PRO A 38 3.67 0.62 10.11
CA PRO A 38 4.39 -0.54 9.57
C PRO A 38 4.77 -0.36 8.08
N PHE A 39 4.53 0.83 7.53
CA PHE A 39 4.81 1.21 6.15
C PHE A 39 5.48 2.57 6.09
N ILE A 40 6.05 2.88 4.93
CA ILE A 40 6.62 4.18 4.59
C ILE A 40 6.15 4.56 3.19
N ILE A 41 5.94 5.85 2.99
CA ILE A 41 5.68 6.47 1.70
C ILE A 41 6.88 7.35 1.38
N ARG A 42 7.51 7.12 0.24
CA ARG A 42 8.67 7.89 -0.22
C ARG A 42 8.40 8.44 -1.61
N GLU A 43 9.14 9.47 -1.97
CA GLU A 43 9.21 9.92 -3.36
C GLU A 43 9.98 8.88 -4.19
N GLY A 44 9.55 8.72 -5.45
CA GLY A 44 10.32 7.99 -6.45
C GLY A 44 11.48 8.83 -6.99
N GLY A 45 12.51 8.18 -7.53
CA GLY A 45 13.50 8.84 -8.39
C GLY A 45 13.01 9.03 -9.83
N ASP A 46 13.88 9.55 -10.71
CA ASP A 46 13.54 9.90 -12.10
C ASP A 46 12.93 8.77 -12.95
N ASP A 47 13.34 7.52 -12.74
CA ASP A 47 12.81 6.32 -13.41
C ASP A 47 11.72 5.58 -12.61
N GLU A 48 11.34 6.12 -11.45
CA GLU A 48 10.30 5.58 -10.58
C GLU A 48 9.02 6.44 -10.65
N PRO A 49 7.85 5.85 -10.32
CA PRO A 49 6.63 6.62 -10.16
C PRO A 49 6.76 7.62 -9.00
N ASP A 50 6.09 8.77 -9.11
CA ASP A 50 6.23 9.94 -8.22
C ASP A 50 6.25 9.58 -6.73
N LEU A 51 5.39 8.65 -6.31
CA LEU A 51 5.32 8.19 -4.94
C LEU A 51 5.26 6.67 -4.86
N ILE A 52 5.95 6.13 -3.86
CA ILE A 52 6.01 4.71 -3.57
C ILE A 52 5.67 4.49 -2.11
N ALA A 53 4.56 3.77 -1.85
CA ALA A 53 4.21 3.29 -0.53
C ALA A 53 4.61 1.81 -0.39
N GLU A 54 5.46 1.49 0.57
CA GLU A 54 5.95 0.14 0.79
C GLU A 54 6.01 -0.22 2.29
N TRP A 55 5.93 -1.52 2.58
CA TRP A 55 6.03 -2.00 3.96
C TRP A 55 7.47 -1.93 4.44
N ARG A 56 7.67 -1.60 5.71
CA ARG A 56 8.99 -1.49 6.35
C ARG A 56 9.63 -2.87 6.63
N VAL A 57 9.59 -3.79 5.67
CA VAL A 57 10.02 -5.19 5.85
C VAL A 57 11.52 -5.32 6.06
N VAL A 58 12.30 -4.35 5.59
CA VAL A 58 13.76 -4.27 5.77
C VAL A 58 14.20 -3.47 7.00
N ASP A 59 13.26 -2.74 7.62
CA ASP A 59 13.54 -1.87 8.77
C ASP A 59 13.83 -2.72 10.02
N ALA A 60 14.85 -2.36 10.80
CA ALA A 60 15.25 -3.09 12.00
C ALA A 60 14.11 -3.20 13.03
N GLU A 61 13.33 -2.13 13.20
CA GLU A 61 12.25 -2.07 14.18
C GLU A 61 11.12 -3.05 13.82
N TRP A 62 10.87 -3.20 12.52
CA TRP A 62 9.75 -3.98 12.00
C TRP A 62 10.13 -5.40 11.56
N ARG A 63 11.39 -5.68 11.22
CA ARG A 63 11.89 -7.00 10.80
C ARG A 63 11.51 -8.10 11.78
N GLN A 64 11.80 -7.89 13.07
CA GLN A 64 11.51 -8.88 14.11
C GLN A 64 10.00 -9.07 14.33
N VAL A 65 9.23 -7.98 14.25
CA VAL A 65 7.78 -8.01 14.36
C VAL A 65 7.17 -8.81 13.22
N PHE A 66 7.60 -8.56 11.97
CA PHE A 66 7.10 -9.27 10.79
C PHE A 66 7.56 -10.72 10.72
N ALA A 67 8.79 -11.02 11.13
CA ALA A 67 9.29 -12.40 11.22
C ALA A 67 8.46 -13.21 12.22
N LYS A 68 8.22 -12.68 13.43
CA LYS A 68 7.40 -13.33 14.45
C LYS A 68 5.93 -13.45 14.05
N ALA A 69 5.40 -12.47 13.31
CA ALA A 69 4.04 -12.50 12.78
C ALA A 69 3.88 -13.42 11.55
N GLY A 70 4.96 -14.00 11.03
CA GLY A 70 4.93 -14.92 9.90
C GLY A 70 4.54 -14.25 8.58
N LEU A 71 5.02 -13.03 8.34
CA LEU A 71 4.68 -12.29 7.12
C LEU A 71 5.17 -13.02 5.86
N THR A 72 4.27 -13.64 5.09
CA THR A 72 4.67 -14.38 3.86
C THR A 72 4.60 -13.54 2.59
N LYS A 73 3.97 -12.37 2.65
CA LYS A 73 3.83 -11.46 1.51
C LYS A 73 3.98 -10.01 1.93
N ALA A 74 4.61 -9.23 1.08
CA ALA A 74 4.72 -7.79 1.23
C ALA A 74 4.15 -7.09 -0.01
N PHE A 75 3.82 -5.81 0.18
CA PHE A 75 3.12 -5.01 -0.81
C PHE A 75 3.86 -3.72 -1.10
N ARG A 76 3.70 -3.24 -2.31
CA ARG A 76 4.09 -1.89 -2.71
C ARG A 76 2.99 -1.29 -3.54
N VAL A 77 2.70 -0.02 -3.30
CA VAL A 77 1.76 0.76 -4.11
C VAL A 77 2.59 1.85 -4.76
N LYS A 78 2.71 1.76 -6.07
CA LYS A 78 3.34 2.76 -6.92
C LYS A 78 2.28 3.74 -7.39
N MET A 79 2.54 5.03 -7.27
CA MET A 79 1.56 6.08 -7.51
C MET A 79 2.16 7.15 -8.43
N ARG A 80 1.42 7.49 -9.47
CA ARG A 80 1.73 8.60 -10.38
C ARG A 80 0.65 9.66 -10.29
N LEU A 81 1.04 10.91 -10.16
CA LEU A 81 0.14 12.06 -10.13
C LEU A 81 -0.09 12.52 -11.58
N ASP A 82 -1.35 12.65 -11.96
CA ASP A 82 -1.79 13.18 -13.25
C ASP A 82 -2.53 14.50 -12.98
N PRO A 83 -1.81 15.65 -13.00
CA PRO A 83 -2.39 16.96 -12.70
C PRO A 83 -3.43 17.39 -13.75
N ASP A 84 -3.27 16.98 -15.00
CA ASP A 84 -4.18 17.35 -16.09
C ASP A 84 -5.61 16.83 -15.87
N ASN A 85 -5.74 15.62 -15.30
CA ASN A 85 -7.02 14.99 -14.99
C ASN A 85 -7.39 15.00 -13.50
N ALA A 86 -6.56 15.63 -12.65
CA ALA A 86 -6.67 15.60 -11.18
C ALA A 86 -6.86 14.17 -10.65
N GLU A 87 -6.03 13.23 -11.11
CA GLU A 87 -6.10 11.84 -10.69
C GLU A 87 -4.75 11.27 -10.25
N VAL A 88 -4.79 10.33 -9.30
CA VAL A 88 -3.66 9.52 -8.89
C VAL A 88 -3.84 8.13 -9.49
N ARG A 89 -2.94 7.75 -10.39
CA ARG A 89 -2.87 6.40 -10.96
C ARG A 89 -2.01 5.53 -10.07
N ALA A 90 -2.55 4.42 -9.61
CA ALA A 90 -1.87 3.53 -8.68
C ALA A 90 -1.79 2.10 -9.19
N VAL A 91 -0.61 1.48 -9.05
CA VAL A 91 -0.38 0.07 -9.30
C VAL A 91 0.07 -0.61 -8.03
N ASP A 92 -0.51 -1.78 -7.78
CA ASP A 92 -0.11 -2.64 -6.69
C ASP A 92 0.89 -3.69 -7.17
N GLU A 93 1.93 -3.89 -6.37
CA GLU A 93 2.87 -4.98 -6.52
C GLU A 93 2.88 -5.80 -5.23
N GLU A 94 2.93 -7.12 -5.38
CA GLU A 94 2.98 -8.07 -4.27
C GLU A 94 4.16 -9.03 -4.53
N TRP A 95 4.95 -9.28 -3.49
CA TRP A 95 6.01 -10.28 -3.54
C TRP A 95 5.98 -11.16 -2.30
N ALA A 96 6.46 -12.39 -2.49
CA ALA A 96 6.62 -13.33 -1.39
C ALA A 96 7.86 -12.97 -0.56
N VAL A 97 7.68 -13.02 0.75
CA VAL A 97 8.73 -12.85 1.75
C VAL A 97 8.94 -14.21 2.42
N LYS A 98 10.16 -14.72 2.35
CA LYS A 98 10.59 -15.90 3.10
C LYS A 98 11.52 -15.45 4.21
N TRP A 99 11.29 -15.90 5.44
CA TRP A 99 12.18 -15.57 6.56
C TRP A 99 13.20 -16.69 6.76
N ALA A 100 14.47 -16.32 6.89
CA ALA A 100 15.53 -17.23 7.30
C ALA A 100 16.29 -16.59 8.46
N GLN A 101 16.22 -17.18 9.66
CA GLN A 101 16.86 -16.66 10.88
C GLN A 101 16.50 -15.18 11.18
N GLY A 102 15.25 -14.78 10.92
CA GLY A 102 14.80 -13.39 11.12
C GLY A 102 15.23 -12.40 10.02
N ILE A 103 15.94 -12.86 8.99
CA ILE A 103 16.33 -12.05 7.84
C ILE A 103 15.33 -12.30 6.69
N PRO A 104 14.74 -11.25 6.09
CA PRO A 104 13.84 -11.40 4.96
C PRO A 104 14.63 -11.77 3.69
N LYS A 105 14.21 -12.85 3.03
CA LYS A 105 14.61 -13.22 1.68
C LYS A 105 13.44 -12.94 0.73
N PHE A 106 13.70 -12.11 -0.28
CA PHE A 106 12.71 -11.74 -1.28
C PHE A 106 12.81 -12.70 -2.47
N SER A 107 11.69 -13.32 -2.86
CA SER A 107 11.60 -13.95 -4.18
C SER A 107 11.16 -12.91 -5.21
N ALA A 108 11.64 -13.01 -6.45
CA ALA A 108 11.18 -12.18 -7.56
C ALA A 108 9.65 -12.05 -7.56
N ALA A 109 9.15 -10.82 -7.77
CA ALA A 109 7.76 -10.43 -7.53
C ALA A 109 6.75 -11.44 -8.09
N ALA A 110 6.02 -12.09 -7.17
CA ALA A 110 5.06 -13.14 -7.52
C ALA A 110 3.79 -12.57 -8.21
N PHE A 111 3.55 -11.26 -8.10
CA PHE A 111 2.41 -10.62 -8.76
C PHE A 111 2.64 -9.12 -9.03
N ARG A 112 2.46 -8.70 -10.29
CA ARG A 112 2.44 -7.30 -10.73
C ARG A 112 1.10 -7.01 -11.38
N GLY A 113 0.21 -6.26 -10.74
CA GLY A 113 -1.12 -5.99 -11.30
C GLY A 113 -2.15 -5.48 -10.31
N ARG A 114 -3.38 -5.30 -10.79
CA ARG A 114 -4.51 -4.83 -9.99
C ARG A 114 -5.18 -6.01 -9.27
N LYS A 115 -5.19 -6.01 -7.93
CA LYS A 115 -6.09 -6.87 -7.14
C LYS A 115 -7.27 -6.05 -6.62
N VAL A 116 -8.48 -6.55 -6.90
CA VAL A 116 -9.71 -6.00 -6.32
C VAL A 116 -9.68 -6.25 -4.81
N GLU A 117 -10.14 -5.29 -3.99
CA GLU A 117 -10.07 -5.35 -2.52
C GLU A 117 -10.63 -6.65 -1.90
N HIS A 118 -11.53 -7.34 -2.62
CA HIS A 118 -12.11 -8.63 -2.25
C HIS A 118 -11.18 -9.85 -2.42
N GLN A 119 -10.14 -9.75 -3.25
CA GLN A 119 -9.18 -10.85 -3.50
C GLN A 119 -7.96 -10.81 -2.58
N TRP A 120 -7.89 -9.86 -1.64
CA TRP A 120 -7.08 -10.05 -0.44
C TRP A 120 -7.81 -11.01 0.49
N SER A 121 -7.87 -12.28 0.06
CA SER A 121 -8.17 -13.37 0.95
C SER A 121 -7.09 -13.34 2.03
N SER A 122 -7.56 -13.12 3.26
CA SER A 122 -6.87 -13.40 4.51
C SER A 122 -5.80 -14.46 4.30
N GLN A 123 -4.53 -14.06 4.20
CA GLN A 123 -3.48 -15.06 4.25
C GLN A 123 -3.57 -15.70 5.63
N ALA A 124 -3.79 -17.01 5.62
CA ALA A 124 -4.01 -17.81 6.81
C ALA A 124 -2.92 -17.53 7.83
N ALA A 125 -3.35 -17.12 9.03
CA ALA A 125 -2.52 -17.10 10.21
C ALA A 125 -2.15 -18.55 10.53
N PHE A 126 -0.87 -18.91 10.45
CA PHE A 126 -0.43 -20.19 11.01
C PHE A 126 -0.49 -20.08 12.53
N THR A 127 -1.19 -21.03 13.14
CA THR A 127 -1.19 -21.27 14.58
C THR A 127 -0.26 -22.43 14.84
N GLU A 128 0.73 -22.26 15.71
CA GLU A 128 1.21 -23.36 16.54
C GLU A 128 1.43 -22.83 17.96
N ARG A 129 0.80 -23.51 18.92
CA ARG A 129 0.91 -23.23 20.34
C ARG A 129 2.33 -23.52 20.80
N GLY A 130 2.83 -22.64 21.67
CA GLY A 130 3.99 -22.85 22.52
C GLY A 130 4.24 -21.58 23.32
N GLU A 131 3.59 -21.46 24.48
CA GLU A 131 3.73 -20.34 25.43
C GLU A 131 5.22 -20.09 25.73
N LEU A 132 5.79 -18.89 25.60
CA LEU A 132 5.49 -17.60 26.21
C LEU A 132 5.36 -16.52 25.10
N GLY A 133 4.20 -15.96 24.79
CA GLY A 133 3.38 -15.17 25.70
C GLY A 133 2.89 -13.85 25.09
N VAL A 134 3.34 -13.44 23.88
CA VAL A 134 2.59 -12.50 23.01
C VAL A 134 2.91 -12.83 21.54
N VAL A 135 2.07 -13.63 20.89
CA VAL A 135 2.04 -13.70 19.41
C VAL A 135 1.26 -12.48 18.95
N TYR A 136 1.94 -11.44 18.49
CA TYR A 136 1.28 -10.38 17.74
C TYR A 136 0.71 -10.99 16.47
N LYS A 137 -0.56 -11.41 16.52
CA LYS A 137 -1.35 -11.75 15.33
C LYS A 137 -1.58 -10.45 14.56
N TYR A 138 -0.55 -9.99 13.86
CA TYR A 138 -0.67 -8.86 12.97
C TYR A 138 -1.38 -9.35 11.71
N ARG A 139 -2.69 -9.11 11.64
CA ARG A 139 -3.47 -9.40 10.44
C ARG A 139 -3.07 -8.37 9.39
N PHE A 140 -2.07 -8.73 8.60
CA PHE A 140 -1.57 -7.89 7.54
C PHE A 140 -2.71 -7.49 6.59
N ASN A 141 -3.08 -6.22 6.63
CA ASN A 141 -4.20 -5.69 5.88
C ASN A 141 -3.69 -4.56 4.98
N PRO A 142 -3.63 -4.75 3.65
CA PRO A 142 -3.26 -3.70 2.69
C PRO A 142 -4.11 -2.43 2.84
N GLY A 143 -5.31 -2.55 3.43
CA GLY A 143 -6.15 -1.42 3.78
C GLY A 143 -5.54 -0.46 4.80
N GLU A 144 -4.63 -0.88 5.69
CA GLU A 144 -3.97 0.04 6.63
C GLU A 144 -3.08 1.06 5.94
N MET A 145 -2.45 0.67 4.83
CA MET A 145 -1.68 1.56 3.97
C MET A 145 -2.58 2.31 2.99
N LYS A 146 -3.49 1.60 2.30
CA LYS A 146 -4.26 2.20 1.20
C LYS A 146 -5.38 3.12 1.63
N LYS A 147 -6.05 2.84 2.75
CA LYS A 147 -7.16 3.68 3.23
C LYS A 147 -6.72 5.11 3.51
N PRO A 148 -5.65 5.39 4.27
CA PRO A 148 -5.21 6.77 4.50
C PRO A 148 -4.75 7.44 3.21
N ILE A 149 -4.05 6.72 2.31
CA ILE A 149 -3.63 7.27 1.00
C ILE A 149 -4.85 7.68 0.17
N LYS A 150 -5.80 6.76 -0.03
CA LYS A 150 -7.04 7.04 -0.77
C LYS A 150 -7.82 8.19 -0.15
N LYS A 151 -7.80 8.34 1.18
CA LYS A 151 -8.47 9.44 1.89
C LYS A 151 -7.77 10.78 1.65
N ALA A 152 -6.43 10.81 1.70
CA ALA A 152 -5.67 12.03 1.40
C ALA A 152 -5.89 12.47 -0.06
N VAL A 153 -5.91 11.52 -1.01
CA VAL A 153 -6.19 11.79 -2.43
C VAL A 153 -7.60 12.35 -2.62
N THR A 154 -8.63 11.64 -2.13
CA THR A 154 -10.02 12.08 -2.34
C THR A 154 -10.37 13.37 -1.59
N GLY A 155 -9.77 13.58 -0.41
CA GLY A 155 -9.92 14.81 0.37
C GLY A 155 -9.17 16.00 -0.23
N SER A 156 -8.26 15.78 -1.18
CA SER A 156 -7.58 16.83 -1.94
C SER A 156 -8.30 17.19 -3.25
N GLY A 157 -9.51 16.68 -3.45
CA GLY A 157 -10.28 16.88 -4.70
C GLY A 157 -9.80 16.01 -5.87
N TRP A 158 -8.92 15.02 -5.62
CA TRP A 158 -8.37 14.16 -6.68
C TRP A 158 -9.04 12.78 -6.73
N MET A 159 -9.09 12.21 -7.93
CA MET A 159 -9.59 10.85 -8.15
C MET A 159 -8.49 9.82 -7.89
N TRP A 160 -8.79 8.73 -7.19
CA TRP A 160 -7.92 7.56 -7.15
C TRP A 160 -8.30 6.58 -8.25
N ARG A 161 -7.34 6.16 -9.07
CA ARG A 161 -7.53 5.14 -10.11
C ARG A 161 -6.52 4.01 -9.99
N GLY A 162 -6.99 2.83 -9.62
CA GLY A 162 -6.15 1.62 -9.76
C GLY A 162 -5.96 1.26 -11.24
N VAL A 163 -4.71 1.12 -11.70
CA VAL A 163 -4.37 0.74 -13.09
C VAL A 163 -3.59 -0.59 -13.11
N ALA A 164 -3.45 -1.18 -14.30
CA ALA A 164 -2.55 -2.32 -14.51
C ALA A 164 -1.12 -1.80 -14.72
N PHE A 165 -0.10 -2.61 -14.40
CA PHE A 165 1.32 -2.21 -14.45
C PHE A 165 1.75 -1.56 -15.78
N ALA A 166 1.25 -2.06 -16.92
CA ALA A 166 1.55 -1.52 -18.25
C ALA A 166 0.91 -0.14 -18.55
N LYS A 167 0.18 0.44 -17.59
CA LYS A 167 -0.58 1.70 -17.74
C LYS A 167 -0.20 2.75 -16.68
N LEU A 168 0.93 2.54 -15.98
CA LEU A 168 1.52 3.49 -15.05
C LEU A 168 2.58 4.35 -15.75
#